data_AF-A0A166BN03-F1
#
_entry.id   AF-A0A166BN03-F1
#
_cell.length_a   1.000
_cell.length_b   1.000
_cell.length_c   1.000
_cell.angle_alpha   90.00
_cell.angle_beta   90.00
_cell.angle_gamma   90.00
#
_symmetry.space_group_name_H-M   'P 1'
#
loop_
_entity.id
_entity.type
_entity.pdbx_description
1 polymer ?
#
loop_
_entity_poly.entity_id
_entity_poly.type
_entity_poly.pdbx_seq_one_letter_code
_entity_poly.pdbx_strand_id
1 'polypeptide(L)'
;MSSKHSKSRQKPIQPASTETGRHCKRKRSLKPAPSEEEIILKHQKLKDRKARNQRIYYHRHRETEQAKARDRASKARAKRACPNNKDYGTGAHPQTSPTHAPTSPTHAPESSTTTSPQDNMSPISPCQSPSSSSIEPIQHYPSPPATNVPPDASNHHEDLSTAESLEDQFKQQWPQLTSRRRMVAIRRFLEDLQWMWGPVERWGSVLELQSARMKDTYADEIDSWLMLAYKKIRFGRLLLGYLSRVMEGAMSGDVEECRDLYLQGVQLTCQINACVTNLDAQVNSFREAMMDG
;
A
#
# COMPACT_ATOMS: atom_id res chain seq x y z
N MET A 1 17.04 -34.14 31.38
CA MET A 1 17.96 -34.61 30.32
C MET A 1 17.13 -35.02 29.13
N SER A 2 16.99 -34.17 28.11
CA SER A 2 16.08 -34.41 26.98
C SER A 2 16.88 -34.65 25.70
N SER A 3 16.77 -35.89 25.23
CA SER A 3 17.49 -36.45 24.07
C SER A 3 16.95 -35.86 22.76
N LYS A 4 17.83 -35.22 21.99
CA LYS A 4 17.51 -34.66 20.66
C LYS A 4 17.70 -35.75 19.60
N HIS A 5 16.59 -36.31 19.11
CA HIS A 5 16.63 -37.17 17.92
C HIS A 5 16.78 -36.34 16.64
N SER A 6 18.01 -36.29 16.13
CA SER A 6 18.33 -35.82 14.78
C SER A 6 17.80 -36.83 13.74
N LYS A 7 16.71 -36.50 13.05
CA LYS A 7 16.26 -37.26 11.88
C LYS A 7 17.09 -36.85 10.67
N SER A 8 18.08 -37.69 10.33
CA SER A 8 18.83 -37.56 9.09
C SER A 8 17.91 -37.83 7.89
N ARG A 9 17.84 -36.88 6.97
CA ARG A 9 16.99 -36.93 5.79
C ARG A 9 17.75 -37.65 4.69
N GLN A 10 17.60 -38.96 4.60
CA GLN A 10 18.12 -39.76 3.49
C GLN A 10 17.43 -39.30 2.19
N LYS A 11 18.22 -38.78 1.24
CA LYS A 11 17.78 -38.51 -0.12
C LYS A 11 17.64 -39.85 -0.85
N PRO A 12 16.52 -40.11 -1.54
CA PRO A 12 16.41 -41.27 -2.42
C PRO A 12 17.37 -41.10 -3.58
N ILE A 13 18.36 -41.99 -3.67
CA ILE A 13 19.24 -42.17 -4.83
C ILE A 13 18.36 -42.73 -5.94
N GLN A 14 18.11 -41.93 -6.98
CA GLN A 14 17.43 -42.44 -8.16
C GLN A 14 18.37 -43.35 -8.96
N PRO A 15 17.90 -44.50 -9.45
CA PRO A 15 18.70 -45.38 -10.29
C PRO A 15 18.98 -44.71 -11.63
N ALA A 16 20.26 -44.72 -12.01
CA ALA A 16 20.72 -44.30 -13.32
C ALA A 16 20.02 -45.12 -14.41
N SER A 17 19.06 -44.52 -15.10
CA SER A 17 18.51 -45.09 -16.32
C SER A 17 19.55 -44.96 -17.42
N THR A 18 20.10 -46.10 -17.80
CA THR A 18 20.89 -46.32 -19.01
C THR A 18 20.13 -45.86 -20.24
N GLU A 19 20.52 -44.68 -20.70
CA GLU A 19 20.10 -44.04 -21.94
C GLU A 19 20.56 -44.89 -23.13
N THR A 20 19.67 -45.74 -23.64
CA THR A 20 19.87 -46.42 -24.92
C THR A 20 19.65 -45.40 -26.02
N GLY A 21 20.77 -44.93 -26.58
CA GLY A 21 20.82 -43.98 -27.69
C GLY A 21 20.02 -44.46 -28.89
N ARG A 22 18.77 -44.00 -29.00
CA ARG A 22 18.06 -43.92 -30.27
C ARG A 22 18.39 -42.57 -30.87
N HIS A 23 19.41 -42.57 -31.71
CA HIS A 23 19.83 -41.45 -32.54
C HIS A 23 18.74 -41.17 -33.59
N CYS A 24 17.63 -40.59 -33.13
CA CYS A 24 16.55 -40.12 -33.96
C CYS A 24 17.10 -38.89 -34.69
N LYS A 25 17.55 -39.10 -35.93
CA LYS A 25 17.87 -38.04 -36.91
C LYS A 25 16.59 -37.25 -37.20
N ARG A 26 16.12 -36.46 -36.24
CA ARG A 26 15.07 -35.47 -36.43
C ARG A 26 15.66 -34.42 -37.37
N LYS A 27 15.27 -34.50 -38.64
CA LYS A 27 15.40 -33.43 -39.62
C LYS A 27 14.97 -32.15 -38.91
N ARG A 28 15.95 -31.30 -38.53
CA ARG A 28 15.70 -29.97 -37.97
C ARG A 28 15.11 -29.16 -39.12
N SER A 29 13.78 -29.22 -39.26
CA SER A 29 13.05 -28.27 -40.06
C SER A 29 13.45 -26.89 -39.56
N LEU A 30 14.09 -26.11 -40.44
CA LEU A 30 14.45 -24.72 -40.22
C LEU A 30 13.13 -24.00 -39.90
N LYS A 31 12.90 -23.74 -38.60
CA LYS A 31 11.77 -22.89 -38.21
C LYS A 31 12.06 -21.49 -38.77
N PRO A 32 11.08 -20.87 -39.44
CA PRO A 32 11.22 -19.49 -39.89
C PRO A 32 11.56 -18.60 -38.69
N ALA A 33 12.41 -17.59 -38.93
CA ALA A 33 12.78 -16.63 -37.91
C ALA A 33 11.50 -15.98 -37.35
N PRO A 34 11.39 -15.82 -36.02
CA PRO A 34 10.22 -15.18 -35.41
C PRO A 34 10.10 -13.75 -35.93
N SER A 35 8.88 -13.31 -36.23
CA SER A 35 8.62 -11.94 -36.66
C SER A 35 8.93 -10.96 -35.53
N GLU A 36 9.23 -9.71 -35.88
CA GLU A 36 9.51 -8.64 -34.90
C GLU A 36 8.35 -8.44 -33.91
N GLU A 37 7.11 -8.54 -34.39
CA GLU A 37 5.90 -8.51 -33.56
C GLU A 37 5.87 -9.67 -32.55
N GLU A 38 6.28 -10.88 -32.96
CA GLU A 38 6.35 -12.03 -32.08
C GLU A 38 7.39 -11.84 -30.97
N ILE A 39 8.51 -11.17 -31.29
CA ILE A 39 9.56 -10.83 -30.32
C ILE A 39 9.03 -9.83 -29.29
N ILE A 40 8.35 -8.76 -29.74
CA ILE A 40 7.75 -7.74 -28.86
C ILE A 40 6.70 -8.38 -27.94
N LEU A 41 5.81 -9.20 -28.48
CA LEU A 41 4.76 -9.87 -27.71
C LEU A 41 5.35 -10.84 -26.67
N LYS A 42 6.39 -11.59 -27.03
CA LYS A 42 7.11 -12.47 -26.09
C LYS A 42 7.75 -11.67 -24.95
N HIS A 43 8.37 -10.54 -25.27
CA HIS A 43 8.98 -9.67 -24.27
C HIS A 43 7.94 -9.08 -23.30
N GLN A 44 6.78 -8.67 -23.81
CA GLN A 44 5.67 -8.20 -22.97
C GLN A 44 5.15 -9.30 -22.04
N LYS A 45 4.91 -10.52 -22.56
CA LYS A 45 4.50 -11.68 -21.75
C LYS A 45 5.51 -12.01 -20.65
N LEU A 46 6.81 -11.84 -20.91
CA LEU A 46 7.87 -12.03 -19.91
C LEU A 46 7.81 -10.99 -18.80
N LYS A 47 7.56 -9.72 -19.13
CA LYS A 47 7.36 -8.64 -18.14
C LYS A 47 6.15 -8.92 -17.27
N ASP A 48 5.02 -9.30 -17.86
CA ASP A 48 3.78 -9.58 -17.14
C ASP A 48 3.93 -10.78 -16.21
N ARG A 49 4.62 -11.85 -16.67
CA ARG A 49 4.93 -13.02 -15.84
C ARG A 49 5.82 -12.64 -14.65
N LYS A 50 6.84 -11.80 -14.87
CA LYS A 50 7.74 -11.34 -13.79
C LYS A 50 6.97 -10.50 -12.76
N ALA A 51 6.14 -9.57 -13.22
CA ALA A 51 5.30 -8.76 -12.34
C ALA A 51 4.32 -9.61 -11.52
N ARG A 52 3.66 -10.60 -12.15
CA ARG A 52 2.76 -11.54 -11.45
C ARG A 52 3.49 -12.36 -10.40
N ASN A 53 4.63 -12.94 -10.73
CA ASN A 53 5.44 -13.71 -9.77
C ASN A 53 5.89 -12.85 -8.59
N GLN A 54 6.23 -11.59 -8.85
CA GLN A 54 6.61 -10.65 -7.80
C GLN A 54 5.44 -10.32 -6.87
N ARG A 55 4.23 -10.13 -7.40
CA ARG A 55 3.00 -9.97 -6.59
C ARG A 55 2.74 -11.20 -5.72
N ILE A 56 2.83 -12.41 -6.29
CA ILE A 56 2.65 -13.66 -5.55
C ILE A 56 3.70 -13.78 -4.43
N TYR A 57 4.97 -13.46 -4.73
CA TYR A 57 6.04 -13.47 -3.74
C TYR A 57 5.73 -12.54 -2.57
N TYR A 58 5.35 -11.28 -2.84
CA TYR A 58 5.01 -10.34 -1.78
C TYR A 58 3.78 -10.77 -0.99
N HIS A 59 2.77 -11.33 -1.63
CA HIS A 59 1.59 -11.84 -0.94
C HIS A 59 1.96 -12.97 0.02
N ARG A 60 2.78 -13.93 -0.44
CA ARG A 60 3.17 -15.10 0.36
C ARG A 60 4.10 -14.75 1.52
N HIS A 61 4.91 -13.70 1.39
CA HIS A 61 5.92 -13.32 2.38
C HIS A 61 5.55 -12.05 3.16
N ARG A 62 4.35 -11.50 2.96
CA ARG A 62 3.89 -10.25 3.59
C ARG A 62 4.05 -10.31 5.11
N GLU A 63 3.59 -11.39 5.72
CA GLU A 63 3.64 -11.59 7.16
C GLU A 63 5.07 -11.76 7.67
N THR A 64 5.91 -12.50 6.94
CA THR A 64 7.31 -12.73 7.31
C THR A 64 8.12 -11.43 7.23
N GLU A 65 7.90 -10.62 6.19
CA GLU A 65 8.56 -9.31 6.04
C GLU A 65 8.04 -8.31 7.08
N GLN A 66 6.74 -8.34 7.39
CA GLN A 66 6.17 -7.51 8.45
C GLN A 66 6.70 -7.91 9.84
N ALA A 67 6.87 -9.21 10.11
CA ALA A 67 7.48 -9.71 11.33
C ALA A 67 8.94 -9.26 11.47
N LYS A 68 9.75 -9.37 10.39
CA LYS A 68 11.12 -8.84 10.36
C LYS A 68 11.17 -7.33 10.56
N ALA A 69 10.21 -6.59 10.05
CA ALA A 69 10.13 -5.14 10.26
C ALA A 69 9.83 -4.81 11.73
N ARG A 70 8.90 -5.54 12.37
CA ARG A 70 8.61 -5.42 13.81
C ARG A 70 9.83 -5.76 14.67
N ASP A 71 10.57 -6.82 14.33
CA ASP A 71 11.79 -7.23 15.03
C ASP A 71 12.91 -6.17 14.91
N ARG A 72 13.11 -5.60 13.72
CA ARG A 72 14.05 -4.49 13.54
C ARG A 72 13.64 -3.26 14.36
N ALA A 73 12.35 -2.95 14.42
CA ALA A 73 11.84 -1.83 15.20
C ALA A 73 12.00 -2.06 16.71
N SER A 74 11.71 -3.26 17.22
CA SER A 74 11.89 -3.60 18.64
C SER A 74 13.37 -3.54 19.04
N LYS A 75 14.26 -4.09 18.21
CA LYS A 75 15.72 -4.04 18.44
C LYS A 75 16.26 -2.61 18.44
N ALA A 76 15.76 -1.75 17.54
CA ALA A 76 16.12 -0.34 17.52
C ALA A 76 15.64 0.40 18.79
N ARG A 77 14.44 0.08 19.29
CA ARG A 77 13.92 0.64 20.55
C ARG A 77 14.74 0.17 21.75
N ALA A 78 15.06 -1.12 21.84
CA ALA A 78 15.91 -1.67 22.89
C ALA A 78 17.29 -0.99 22.93
N LYS A 79 17.91 -0.77 21.76
CA LYS A 79 19.19 -0.06 21.67
C LYS A 79 19.13 1.39 22.17
N ARG A 80 17.98 2.07 22.03
CA ARG A 80 17.78 3.43 22.55
C ARG A 80 17.45 3.44 24.05
N ALA A 81 16.84 2.38 24.56
CA ALA A 81 16.42 2.27 25.96
C ALA A 81 17.56 1.89 26.91
N CYS A 82 18.65 1.31 26.42
CA CYS A 82 19.87 1.13 27.21
C CYS A 82 20.70 2.43 27.14
N PRO A 83 20.74 3.27 28.20
CA PRO A 83 21.71 4.34 28.26
C PRO A 83 23.09 3.71 28.20
N ASN A 84 23.90 4.12 27.23
CA ASN A 84 25.32 3.83 27.24
C ASN A 84 25.88 4.43 28.54
N ASN A 85 25.99 3.64 29.60
CA ASN A 85 26.97 3.86 30.66
C ASN A 85 28.34 3.70 30.00
N LYS A 86 28.75 4.73 29.26
CA LYS A 86 30.16 5.03 29.15
C LYS A 86 30.52 5.51 30.55
N ASP A 87 30.94 4.55 31.38
CA ASP A 87 31.80 4.83 32.52
C ASP A 87 32.97 5.65 31.96
N TYR A 88 32.86 6.97 32.10
CA TYR A 88 33.99 7.86 31.99
C TYR A 88 34.87 7.53 33.18
N GLY A 89 35.77 6.57 32.95
CA GLY A 89 36.90 6.31 33.81
C GLY A 89 37.59 7.64 34.09
N THR A 90 37.64 7.94 35.37
CA THR A 90 38.35 9.03 36.02
C THR A 90 39.78 9.14 35.49
N GLY A 91 39.98 10.00 34.50
CA GLY A 91 41.29 10.41 34.01
C GLY A 91 41.50 11.87 34.34
N ALA A 92 42.12 12.13 35.50
CA ALA A 92 42.53 13.47 35.91
C ALA A 92 43.47 14.08 34.86
N HIS A 93 43.12 15.24 34.32
CA HIS A 93 44.05 16.07 33.56
C HIS A 93 43.95 17.52 34.04
N PRO A 94 45.08 18.22 34.34
CA PRO A 94 45.04 19.49 35.05
C PRO A 94 44.73 20.67 34.14
N GLN A 95 44.07 21.66 34.74
CA GLN A 95 43.85 23.01 34.24
C GLN A 95 45.13 23.67 33.71
N THR A 96 45.03 24.31 32.55
CA THR A 96 45.67 25.61 32.29
C THR A 96 44.69 26.50 31.53
N SER A 97 44.61 27.75 31.96
CA SER A 97 43.87 28.86 31.35
C SER A 97 44.88 29.99 31.03
N PRO A 98 44.46 31.23 30.70
CA PRO A 98 44.00 31.73 29.40
C PRO A 98 44.80 32.99 28.98
N THR A 99 44.74 33.50 27.73
CA THR A 99 45.31 34.85 27.38
C THR A 99 44.77 35.40 26.04
N HIS A 100 44.12 36.58 26.12
CA HIS A 100 44.10 37.80 25.26
C HIS A 100 44.15 37.67 23.70
N ALA A 101 43.55 38.51 22.84
CA ALA A 101 43.11 39.91 22.88
C ALA A 101 42.22 40.24 21.63
N PRO A 102 41.66 41.48 21.50
CA PRO A 102 40.81 41.93 20.39
C PRO A 102 41.57 42.77 19.34
N THR A 103 41.03 42.92 18.13
CA THR A 103 41.46 43.99 17.18
C THR A 103 40.34 44.36 16.20
N SER A 104 40.15 45.68 16.02
CA SER A 104 39.11 46.34 15.23
C SER A 104 39.64 46.83 13.85
N PRO A 105 39.02 47.83 13.19
CA PRO A 105 38.36 47.79 11.87
C PRO A 105 39.23 48.40 10.73
N THR A 106 38.77 48.46 9.46
CA THR A 106 39.11 49.51 8.45
C THR A 106 38.39 49.34 7.09
N HIS A 107 37.62 50.38 6.73
CA HIS A 107 37.31 51.05 5.44
C HIS A 107 37.13 50.34 4.07
N ALA A 108 36.13 50.87 3.35
CA ALA A 108 35.73 50.73 1.94
C ALA A 108 36.72 51.41 0.93
N PRO A 109 36.52 51.42 -0.42
CA PRO A 109 35.46 52.19 -1.09
C PRO A 109 34.86 51.61 -2.41
N GLU A 110 33.94 52.41 -2.96
CA GLU A 110 33.20 52.47 -4.24
C GLU A 110 34.03 52.09 -5.51
N SER A 111 33.54 51.81 -6.73
CA SER A 111 32.41 52.25 -7.57
C SER A 111 32.23 51.17 -8.69
N SER A 112 31.12 50.97 -9.40
CA SER A 112 30.68 51.78 -10.55
C SER A 112 29.44 51.16 -11.22
N THR A 113 28.60 52.07 -11.70
CA THR A 113 27.41 51.94 -12.54
C THR A 113 27.68 51.26 -13.89
N THR A 114 26.84 50.33 -14.33
CA THR A 114 26.48 50.17 -15.75
C THR A 114 25.08 49.57 -15.88
N THR A 115 24.22 50.33 -16.53
CA THR A 115 22.84 50.09 -16.96
C THR A 115 22.77 49.08 -18.12
N SER A 116 21.80 48.16 -18.10
CA SER A 116 20.99 47.77 -19.28
C SER A 116 19.89 46.73 -18.94
N PRO A 117 18.81 46.65 -19.74
CA PRO A 117 17.46 46.38 -19.24
C PRO A 117 16.99 44.93 -19.40
N GLN A 118 15.95 44.62 -18.62
CA GLN A 118 14.89 43.64 -18.88
C GLN A 118 15.33 42.26 -19.42
N ASP A 119 15.33 41.26 -18.53
CA ASP A 119 14.43 40.12 -18.75
C ASP A 119 14.05 39.46 -17.43
N ASN A 120 12.74 39.45 -17.22
CA ASN A 120 12.04 39.06 -16.01
C ASN A 120 11.67 37.57 -16.10
N MET A 121 12.51 36.68 -15.57
CA MET A 121 12.12 35.31 -15.22
C MET A 121 12.93 34.85 -13.99
N SER A 122 12.31 34.93 -12.81
CA SER A 122 12.85 34.37 -11.57
C SER A 122 12.94 32.84 -11.67
N PRO A 123 14.07 32.20 -11.33
CA PRO A 123 14.08 30.77 -11.06
C PRO A 123 13.41 30.50 -9.71
N ILE A 124 12.32 29.73 -9.76
CA ILE A 124 11.63 29.22 -8.57
C ILE A 124 12.56 28.23 -7.87
N SER A 125 13.09 28.62 -6.71
CA SER A 125 13.87 27.76 -5.82
C SER A 125 13.06 26.53 -5.38
N PRO A 126 13.67 25.33 -5.30
CA PRO A 126 12.98 24.15 -4.81
C PRO A 126 12.76 24.23 -3.29
N CYS A 127 11.52 23.87 -2.94
CA CYS A 127 10.93 23.88 -1.61
C CYS A 127 11.79 23.18 -0.56
N GLN A 128 11.88 23.83 0.61
CA GLN A 128 12.54 23.35 1.81
C GLN A 128 11.83 22.10 2.37
N SER A 129 12.64 21.18 2.89
CA SER A 129 12.22 19.96 3.60
C SER A 129 11.25 20.27 4.75
N PRO A 130 10.23 19.43 4.99
CA PRO A 130 9.35 19.63 6.14
C PRO A 130 10.10 19.33 7.44
N SER A 131 10.09 20.33 8.33
CA SER A 131 10.54 20.26 9.71
C SER A 131 9.89 19.08 10.43
N SER A 132 10.72 18.30 11.12
CA SER A 132 10.26 17.21 11.99
C SER A 132 9.50 17.79 13.19
N SER A 133 8.18 17.67 13.16
CA SER A 133 7.33 17.95 14.32
C SER A 133 7.58 16.88 15.39
N SER A 134 8.07 17.32 16.54
CA SER A 134 8.25 16.52 17.75
C SER A 134 6.91 15.93 18.18
N ILE A 135 6.79 14.60 18.13
CA ILE A 135 5.63 13.85 18.63
C ILE A 135 5.74 13.81 20.16
N GLU A 136 4.78 14.39 20.86
CA GLU A 136 4.67 14.26 22.32
C GLU A 136 4.43 12.80 22.74
N PRO A 137 4.93 12.38 23.92
CA PRO A 137 4.79 11.01 24.38
C PRO A 137 3.34 10.75 24.81
N ILE A 138 2.66 9.85 24.10
CA ILE A 138 1.35 9.31 24.47
C ILE A 138 1.48 8.66 25.85
N GLN A 139 0.74 9.18 26.84
CA GLN A 139 0.64 8.57 28.16
C GLN A 139 0.02 7.17 28.04
N HIS A 140 0.78 6.17 28.50
CA HIS A 140 0.34 4.79 28.57
C HIS A 140 -0.63 4.60 29.74
N TYR A 141 -1.88 4.25 29.43
CA TYR A 141 -2.82 3.70 30.41
C TYR A 141 -2.35 2.29 30.83
N PRO A 142 -2.36 1.95 32.14
CA PRO A 142 -1.98 0.63 32.62
C PRO A 142 -3.02 -0.42 32.17
N SER A 143 -2.54 -1.49 31.53
CA SER A 143 -3.35 -2.65 31.15
C SER A 143 -3.76 -3.46 32.38
N PRO A 144 -4.98 -4.02 32.41
CA PRO A 144 -5.40 -4.92 33.49
C PRO A 144 -4.60 -6.24 33.47
N PRO A 145 -4.45 -6.91 34.63
CA PRO A 145 -3.63 -8.11 34.76
C PRO A 145 -4.18 -9.27 33.94
N ALA A 146 -3.30 -9.91 33.18
CA ALA A 146 -3.60 -11.10 32.39
C ALA A 146 -3.84 -12.31 33.30
N THR A 147 -5.08 -12.81 33.32
CA THR A 147 -5.43 -14.08 33.93
C THR A 147 -4.91 -15.23 33.06
N ASN A 148 -3.82 -15.87 33.50
CA ASN A 148 -3.26 -17.06 32.87
C ASN A 148 -4.14 -18.28 33.18
N VAL A 149 -5.06 -18.62 32.27
CA VAL A 149 -5.71 -19.94 32.23
C VAL A 149 -5.11 -20.72 31.06
N PRO A 150 -4.61 -21.95 31.27
CA PRO A 150 -4.06 -22.77 30.19
C PRO A 150 -5.17 -23.21 29.22
N PRO A 151 -4.96 -23.12 27.89
CA PRO A 151 -5.96 -23.55 26.92
C PRO A 151 -6.02 -25.07 26.87
N ASP A 152 -7.20 -25.59 27.16
CA ASP A 152 -7.57 -27.01 27.02
C ASP A 152 -7.60 -27.38 25.53
N ALA A 153 -6.86 -28.44 25.17
CA ALA A 153 -6.61 -28.85 23.80
C ALA A 153 -7.71 -29.81 23.31
N SER A 154 -8.95 -29.33 23.26
CA SER A 154 -10.10 -30.11 22.83
C SER A 154 -10.80 -29.45 21.63
N ASN A 155 -10.57 -30.01 20.45
CA ASN A 155 -11.48 -30.02 19.29
C ASN A 155 -12.18 -28.70 18.91
N HIS A 156 -11.42 -27.71 18.46
CA HIS A 156 -11.97 -26.67 17.60
C HIS A 156 -11.89 -27.12 16.14
N HIS A 157 -13.00 -27.67 15.64
CA HIS A 157 -13.39 -27.45 14.25
C HIS A 157 -13.44 -25.92 14.08
N GLU A 158 -12.39 -25.34 13.50
CA GLU A 158 -12.42 -23.96 13.03
C GLU A 158 -13.46 -23.89 11.91
N ASP A 159 -14.68 -23.60 12.33
CA ASP A 159 -15.75 -23.17 11.46
C ASP A 159 -15.28 -21.85 10.82
N LEU A 160 -14.90 -21.91 9.54
CA LEU A 160 -14.48 -20.79 8.69
C LEU A 160 -15.63 -19.77 8.44
N SER A 161 -16.64 -19.76 9.29
CA SER A 161 -17.95 -19.14 9.09
C SER A 161 -18.06 -17.69 9.57
N THR A 162 -16.98 -17.11 10.11
CA THR A 162 -17.04 -15.72 10.61
C THR A 162 -15.89 -14.86 10.12
N ALA A 163 -15.60 -14.93 8.82
CA ALA A 163 -15.03 -13.75 8.16
C ALA A 163 -16.15 -12.70 8.13
N GLU A 164 -16.30 -11.91 9.21
CA GLU A 164 -17.15 -10.72 9.20
C GLU A 164 -16.85 -9.95 7.90
N SER A 165 -17.91 -9.63 7.15
CA SER A 165 -17.78 -8.88 5.92
C SER A 165 -16.91 -7.65 6.18
N LEU A 166 -16.01 -7.31 5.25
CA LEU A 166 -15.13 -6.13 5.37
C LEU A 166 -15.96 -4.86 5.67
N GLU A 167 -17.22 -4.84 5.22
CA GLU A 167 -18.23 -3.84 5.53
C GLU A 167 -18.61 -3.79 7.02
N ASP A 168 -18.77 -4.94 7.68
CA ASP A 168 -19.22 -5.05 9.07
C ASP A 168 -18.11 -4.64 10.06
N GLN A 169 -16.87 -5.08 9.82
CA GLN A 169 -15.71 -4.63 10.59
C GLN A 169 -15.55 -3.11 10.49
N PHE A 170 -15.74 -2.56 9.29
CA PHE A 170 -15.66 -1.12 9.06
C PHE A 170 -16.77 -0.36 9.80
N LYS A 171 -18.01 -0.86 9.76
CA LYS A 171 -19.16 -0.29 10.49
C LYS A 171 -18.94 -0.26 12.00
N GLN A 172 -18.42 -1.35 12.58
CA GLN A 172 -18.21 -1.45 14.03
C GLN A 172 -17.15 -0.47 14.53
N GLN A 173 -16.05 -0.31 13.79
CA GLN A 173 -14.95 0.56 14.19
C GLN A 173 -15.25 2.05 13.94
N TRP A 174 -16.10 2.36 12.95
CA TRP A 174 -16.35 3.72 12.46
C TRP A 174 -16.64 4.78 13.54
N PRO A 175 -17.55 4.55 14.51
CA PRO A 175 -17.90 5.56 15.51
C PRO A 175 -16.71 5.95 16.41
N GLN A 176 -15.78 5.02 16.63
CA GLN A 176 -14.64 5.19 17.55
C GLN A 176 -13.44 5.90 16.92
N LEU A 177 -13.46 6.11 15.60
CA LEU A 177 -12.35 6.72 14.87
C LEU A 177 -12.48 8.25 14.86
N THR A 178 -11.34 8.94 15.05
CA THR A 178 -11.21 10.39 14.78
C THR A 178 -11.36 10.66 13.29
N SER A 179 -11.71 11.90 12.90
CA SER A 179 -11.90 12.28 11.49
C SER A 179 -10.68 11.94 10.62
N ARG A 180 -9.47 12.15 11.14
CA ARG A 180 -8.22 11.75 10.46
C ARG A 180 -8.09 10.25 10.29
N ARG A 181 -8.39 9.46 11.32
CA ARG A 181 -8.36 8.00 11.23
C ARG A 181 -9.43 7.47 10.27
N ARG A 182 -10.62 8.10 10.23
CA ARG A 182 -11.68 7.81 9.25
C ARG A 182 -11.20 8.05 7.82
N MET A 183 -10.54 9.18 7.56
CA MET A 183 -9.99 9.47 6.23
C MET A 183 -8.93 8.45 5.80
N VAL A 184 -8.03 8.05 6.71
CA VAL A 184 -7.05 6.99 6.45
C VAL A 184 -7.73 5.64 6.18
N ALA A 185 -8.78 5.30 6.95
CA ALA A 185 -9.53 4.07 6.76
C ALA A 185 -10.24 4.04 5.39
N ILE A 186 -10.85 5.15 4.97
CA ILE A 186 -11.46 5.30 3.63
C ILE A 186 -10.42 5.09 2.54
N ARG A 187 -9.24 5.71 2.64
CA ARG A 187 -8.17 5.55 1.64
C ARG A 187 -7.69 4.12 1.52
N ARG A 188 -7.48 3.44 2.65
CA ARG A 188 -7.13 2.01 2.65
C ARG A 188 -8.22 1.16 2.02
N PHE A 189 -9.47 1.43 2.36
CA PHE A 189 -10.60 0.72 1.78
C PHE A 189 -10.65 0.93 0.25
N LEU A 190 -10.42 2.15 -0.23
CA LEU A 190 -10.27 2.43 -1.67
C LEU A 190 -9.12 1.65 -2.30
N GLU A 191 -7.95 1.58 -1.66
CA GLU A 191 -6.82 0.77 -2.14
C GLU A 191 -7.18 -0.72 -2.23
N ASP A 192 -7.91 -1.25 -1.26
CA ASP A 192 -8.39 -2.64 -1.28
C ASP A 192 -9.37 -2.87 -2.43
N LEU A 193 -10.30 -1.95 -2.68
CA LEU A 193 -11.20 -2.01 -3.84
C LEU A 193 -10.43 -1.94 -5.16
N GLN A 194 -9.42 -1.07 -5.24
CA GLN A 194 -8.56 -0.97 -6.42
C GLN A 194 -7.79 -2.26 -6.67
N TRP A 195 -7.35 -2.93 -5.61
CA TRP A 195 -6.68 -4.22 -5.72
C TRP A 195 -7.62 -5.32 -6.22
N MET A 196 -8.87 -5.34 -5.73
CA MET A 196 -9.85 -6.35 -6.11
C MET A 196 -10.40 -6.17 -7.53
N TRP A 197 -10.69 -4.93 -7.94
CA TRP A 197 -11.45 -4.65 -9.17
C TRP A 197 -10.73 -3.76 -10.17
N GLY A 198 -9.49 -3.36 -9.87
CA GLY A 198 -8.74 -2.39 -10.67
C GLY A 198 -9.06 -0.94 -10.28
N PRO A 199 -8.40 0.04 -10.92
CA PRO A 199 -8.51 1.45 -10.55
C PRO A 199 -9.94 1.97 -10.65
N VAL A 200 -10.41 2.69 -9.61
CA VAL A 200 -11.80 3.15 -9.48
C VAL A 200 -12.19 4.04 -10.65
N GLU A 201 -11.31 4.96 -11.04
CA GLU A 201 -11.52 5.88 -12.15
C GLU A 201 -11.73 5.18 -13.50
N ARG A 202 -11.39 3.89 -13.61
CA ARG A 202 -11.57 3.10 -14.84
C ARG A 202 -12.78 2.19 -14.80
N TRP A 203 -13.48 2.05 -13.68
CA TRP A 203 -14.54 1.04 -13.59
C TRP A 203 -15.63 1.24 -14.65
N GLY A 204 -16.05 2.49 -14.90
CA GLY A 204 -17.01 2.81 -15.96
C GLY A 204 -16.51 2.40 -17.35
N SER A 205 -15.31 2.85 -17.75
CA SER A 205 -14.75 2.47 -19.06
C SER A 205 -14.53 0.96 -19.25
N VAL A 206 -14.16 0.25 -18.18
CA VAL A 206 -13.98 -1.20 -18.20
C VAL A 206 -15.33 -1.89 -18.36
N LEU A 207 -16.37 -1.39 -17.68
CA LEU A 207 -17.71 -1.94 -17.77
C LEU A 207 -18.30 -1.72 -19.18
N GLU A 208 -18.09 -0.54 -19.78
CA GLU A 208 -18.50 -0.24 -21.16
C GLU A 208 -17.89 -1.21 -22.17
N LEU A 209 -16.57 -1.43 -22.07
CA LEU A 209 -15.86 -2.36 -22.95
C LEU A 209 -16.35 -3.80 -22.76
N GLN A 210 -16.75 -4.17 -21.53
CA GLN A 210 -17.29 -5.50 -21.23
C GLN A 210 -18.74 -5.65 -21.71
N SER A 211 -19.58 -4.64 -21.55
CA SER A 211 -21.00 -4.70 -21.94
C SER A 211 -21.16 -4.94 -23.44
N ALA A 212 -20.30 -4.33 -24.26
CA ALA A 212 -20.26 -4.57 -25.70
C ALA A 212 -19.99 -6.04 -26.07
N ARG A 213 -19.21 -6.76 -25.24
CA ARG A 213 -18.89 -8.18 -25.45
C ARG A 213 -19.97 -9.11 -24.90
N MET A 214 -20.69 -8.65 -23.88
CA MET A 214 -21.70 -9.46 -23.19
C MET A 214 -22.98 -9.67 -24.00
N LYS A 215 -23.23 -8.88 -25.04
CA LYS A 215 -24.42 -9.01 -25.90
C LYS A 215 -24.58 -10.40 -26.54
N ASP A 216 -23.46 -11.08 -26.83
CA ASP A 216 -23.44 -12.38 -27.50
C ASP A 216 -23.20 -13.55 -26.52
N THR A 217 -23.31 -13.32 -25.21
CA THR A 217 -22.93 -14.29 -24.17
C THR A 217 -24.15 -14.95 -23.52
N TYR A 218 -23.95 -16.08 -22.83
CA TYR A 218 -25.00 -16.78 -22.08
C TYR A 218 -25.57 -15.94 -20.92
N ALA A 219 -26.86 -16.14 -20.61
CA ALA A 219 -27.58 -15.41 -19.57
C ALA A 219 -26.90 -15.47 -18.19
N ASP A 220 -26.40 -16.64 -17.77
CA ASP A 220 -25.72 -16.81 -16.48
C ASP A 220 -24.47 -15.93 -16.33
N GLU A 221 -23.73 -15.72 -17.44
CA GLU A 221 -22.54 -14.87 -17.45
C GLU A 221 -22.92 -13.39 -17.37
N ILE A 222 -24.00 -13.00 -18.05
CA ILE A 222 -24.58 -11.66 -17.99
C ILE A 222 -25.03 -11.34 -16.56
N ASP A 223 -25.72 -12.26 -15.89
CA ASP A 223 -26.19 -12.09 -14.51
C ASP A 223 -25.02 -11.96 -13.53
N SER A 224 -24.01 -12.82 -13.64
CA SER A 224 -22.79 -12.74 -12.83
C SER A 224 -22.06 -11.40 -13.00
N TRP A 225 -21.97 -10.94 -14.25
CA TRP A 225 -21.36 -9.65 -14.58
C TRP A 225 -22.15 -8.46 -14.04
N LEU A 226 -23.48 -8.44 -14.21
CA LEU A 226 -24.36 -7.42 -13.65
C LEU A 226 -24.28 -7.40 -12.12
N MET A 227 -24.29 -8.56 -11.47
CA MET A 227 -24.13 -8.68 -10.02
C MET A 227 -22.80 -8.07 -9.54
N LEU A 228 -21.72 -8.25 -10.29
CA LEU A 228 -20.44 -7.61 -9.99
C LEU A 228 -20.51 -6.09 -10.16
N ALA A 229 -21.18 -5.58 -11.20
CA ALA A 229 -21.38 -4.14 -11.41
C ALA A 229 -22.21 -3.51 -10.28
N TYR A 230 -23.31 -4.13 -9.86
CA TYR A 230 -24.11 -3.69 -8.73
C TYR A 230 -23.32 -3.67 -7.42
N LYS A 231 -22.47 -4.67 -7.18
CA LYS A 231 -21.56 -4.66 -6.03
C LYS A 231 -20.65 -3.44 -6.06
N LYS A 232 -20.02 -3.12 -7.19
CA LYS A 232 -19.17 -1.92 -7.34
C LYS A 232 -19.95 -0.63 -7.05
N ILE A 233 -21.14 -0.49 -7.62
CA ILE A 233 -22.03 0.67 -7.39
C ILE A 233 -22.37 0.79 -5.89
N ARG A 234 -22.79 -0.32 -5.25
CA ARG A 234 -23.11 -0.35 -3.81
C ARG A 234 -21.92 0.10 -2.96
N PHE A 235 -20.73 -0.43 -3.20
CA PHE A 235 -19.54 -0.03 -2.44
C PHE A 235 -19.13 1.42 -2.70
N GLY A 236 -19.25 1.91 -3.93
CA GLY A 236 -19.00 3.30 -4.25
C GLY A 236 -19.98 4.25 -3.52
N ARG A 237 -21.27 3.92 -3.49
CA ARG A 237 -22.29 4.67 -2.73
C ARG A 237 -22.04 4.63 -1.23
N LEU A 238 -21.64 3.46 -0.70
CA LEU A 238 -21.27 3.32 0.71
C LEU A 238 -20.09 4.24 1.08
N LEU A 239 -19.06 4.28 0.23
CA LEU A 239 -17.90 5.16 0.38
C LEU A 239 -18.29 6.64 0.34
N LEU A 240 -19.17 7.05 -0.58
CA LEU A 240 -19.70 8.42 -0.62
C LEU A 240 -20.43 8.77 0.67
N GLY A 241 -21.24 7.84 1.19
CA GLY A 241 -21.90 8.00 2.49
C GLY A 241 -20.90 8.19 3.63
N TYR A 242 -19.82 7.41 3.66
CA TYR A 242 -18.79 7.56 4.68
C TYR A 242 -17.98 8.85 4.56
N LEU A 243 -17.66 9.28 3.33
CA LEU A 243 -16.98 10.55 3.06
C LEU A 243 -17.79 11.73 3.58
N SER A 244 -19.10 11.75 3.33
CA SER A 244 -20.01 12.77 3.87
C SER A 244 -20.02 12.79 5.41
N ARG A 245 -19.77 11.65 6.07
CA ARG A 245 -19.73 11.50 7.53
C ARG A 245 -18.35 11.61 8.17
N VAL A 246 -17.30 11.89 7.39
CA VAL A 246 -15.94 12.08 7.95
C VAL A 246 -15.93 13.20 8.99
N MET A 247 -16.74 14.23 8.78
CA MET A 247 -16.82 15.41 9.64
C MET A 247 -17.70 15.22 10.88
N GLU A 248 -18.47 14.13 10.97
CA GLU A 248 -19.31 13.82 12.15
C GLU A 248 -18.49 13.23 13.32
N GLY A 249 -17.17 13.08 13.17
CA GLY A 249 -16.28 12.59 14.23
C GLY A 249 -15.88 13.70 15.21
N ALA A 250 -15.17 13.33 16.27
CA ALA A 250 -14.42 14.31 17.06
C ALA A 250 -13.40 14.99 16.13
N MET A 251 -13.76 16.18 15.66
CA MET A 251 -12.85 17.03 14.90
C MET A 251 -11.74 17.51 15.81
N SER A 252 -10.52 17.62 15.29
CA SER A 252 -9.50 18.34 16.05
C SER A 252 -9.91 19.81 16.16
N GLY A 253 -9.44 20.47 17.21
CA GLY A 253 -9.60 21.93 17.33
C GLY A 253 -8.74 22.71 16.32
N ASP A 254 -7.99 22.03 15.45
CA ASP A 254 -7.12 22.64 14.45
C ASP A 254 -7.89 22.90 13.15
N VAL A 255 -8.02 24.18 12.81
CA VAL A 255 -8.71 24.66 11.61
C VAL A 255 -8.00 24.19 10.33
N GLU A 256 -6.68 24.10 10.33
CA GLU A 256 -5.92 23.68 9.15
C GLU A 256 -6.09 22.18 8.90
N GLU A 257 -6.14 21.36 9.95
CA GLU A 257 -6.47 19.94 9.81
C GLU A 257 -7.89 19.75 9.26
N CYS A 258 -8.86 20.52 9.76
CA CYS A 258 -10.23 20.50 9.24
C CYS A 258 -10.28 20.84 7.73
N ARG A 259 -9.55 21.88 7.32
CA ARG A 259 -9.44 22.29 5.91
C ARG A 259 -8.79 21.21 5.03
N ASP A 260 -7.70 20.60 5.49
CA ASP A 260 -7.01 19.52 4.79
C ASP A 260 -7.94 18.30 4.62
N LEU A 261 -8.61 17.88 5.69
CA LEU A 261 -9.58 16.77 5.63
C LEU A 261 -10.73 17.06 4.67
N TYR A 262 -11.25 18.29 4.66
CA TYR A 262 -12.29 18.71 3.72
C TYR A 262 -11.82 18.61 2.27
N LEU A 263 -10.65 19.17 1.93
CA LEU A 263 -10.10 19.12 0.58
C LEU A 263 -9.87 17.68 0.11
N GLN A 264 -9.31 16.84 0.97
CA GLN A 264 -9.13 15.42 0.69
C GLN A 264 -10.47 14.70 0.48
N GLY A 265 -11.46 15.00 1.32
CA GLY A 265 -12.80 14.43 1.21
C GLY A 265 -13.48 14.80 -0.10
N VAL A 266 -13.42 16.07 -0.49
CA VAL A 266 -13.97 16.58 -1.76
C VAL A 266 -13.30 15.89 -2.95
N GLN A 267 -11.97 15.81 -2.97
CA GLN A 267 -11.25 15.17 -4.08
C GLN A 267 -11.67 13.70 -4.26
N LEU A 268 -11.74 12.94 -3.16
CA LEU A 268 -12.17 11.55 -3.21
C LEU A 268 -13.64 11.42 -3.63
N THR A 269 -14.50 12.31 -3.13
CA THR A 269 -15.93 12.35 -3.46
C THR A 269 -16.13 12.55 -4.95
N CYS A 270 -15.45 13.52 -5.56
CA CYS A 270 -15.52 13.78 -7.00
C CYS A 270 -15.11 12.54 -7.82
N GLN A 271 -14.00 11.89 -7.45
CA GLN A 271 -13.50 10.70 -8.15
C GLN A 271 -14.48 9.53 -8.08
N ILE A 272 -14.99 9.22 -6.88
CA ILE A 272 -15.90 8.10 -6.67
C ILE A 272 -17.27 8.39 -7.29
N ASN A 273 -17.79 9.61 -7.12
CA ASN A 273 -19.11 9.98 -7.65
C ASN A 273 -19.15 9.88 -9.17
N ALA A 274 -18.16 10.43 -9.87
CA ALA A 274 -18.09 10.34 -11.33
C ALA A 274 -18.08 8.88 -11.82
N CYS A 275 -17.30 8.02 -11.14
CA CYS A 275 -17.24 6.60 -11.44
C CYS A 275 -18.59 5.90 -11.20
N VAL A 276 -19.22 6.12 -10.03
CA VAL A 276 -20.46 5.46 -9.63
C VAL A 276 -21.61 5.86 -10.55
N THR A 277 -21.75 7.15 -10.87
CA THR A 277 -22.79 7.63 -11.78
C THR A 277 -22.62 7.05 -13.19
N ASN A 278 -21.38 6.96 -13.68
CA ASN A 278 -21.11 6.37 -14.98
C ASN A 278 -21.47 4.87 -15.01
N LEU A 279 -21.05 4.09 -13.99
CA LEU A 279 -21.42 2.68 -13.86
C LEU A 279 -22.93 2.49 -13.82
N ASP A 280 -23.63 3.29 -13.02
CA ASP A 280 -25.09 3.22 -12.86
C ASP A 280 -25.81 3.49 -14.19
N ALA A 281 -25.38 4.53 -14.91
CA ALA A 281 -25.91 4.85 -16.24
C ALA A 281 -25.70 3.70 -17.24
N GLN A 282 -24.52 3.08 -17.25
CA GLN A 282 -24.21 1.96 -18.14
C GLN A 282 -25.01 0.70 -17.82
N VAL A 283 -25.16 0.36 -16.54
CA VAL A 283 -25.99 -0.78 -16.11
C VAL A 283 -27.45 -0.56 -16.51
N ASN A 284 -27.98 0.66 -16.32
CA ASN A 284 -29.34 0.99 -16.72
C ASN A 284 -29.52 0.92 -18.24
N SER A 285 -28.61 1.51 -19.01
CA SER A 285 -28.65 1.46 -20.49
C SER A 285 -28.56 0.02 -21.03
N PHE A 286 -27.70 -0.81 -20.45
CA PHE A 286 -27.61 -2.23 -20.83
C PHE A 286 -28.92 -2.97 -20.53
N ARG A 287 -29.53 -2.70 -19.38
CA ARG A 287 -30.81 -3.31 -18.98
C ARG A 287 -31.94 -2.91 -19.91
N GLU A 288 -32.04 -1.63 -20.29
CA GLU A 288 -33.03 -1.15 -21.26
C GLU A 288 -32.85 -1.86 -22.61
N ALA A 289 -31.62 -1.93 -23.11
CA ALA A 289 -31.32 -2.60 -24.38
C ALA A 289 -31.67 -4.10 -24.39
N MET A 290 -31.63 -4.77 -23.23
CA MET A 290 -32.02 -6.19 -23.09
C MET A 290 -33.54 -6.40 -23.02
N MET A 291 -34.32 -5.37 -22.70
CA MET A 291 -35.79 -5.48 -22.61
C MET A 291 -36.47 -5.13 -23.94
N ASP A 292 -35.81 -4.35 -24.78
CA ASP A 292 -36.33 -3.89 -26.08
C ASP A 292 -36.07 -4.87 -27.24
N GLY A 293 -35.25 -5.91 -27.03
CA GLY A 293 -34.87 -6.92 -28.03
C GLY A 293 -35.51 -8.27 -27.78
#